data_AF-A0A6P3ZHC4-F1
#
_entry.id   AF-A0A6P3ZHC4-F1
#
_cell.length_a   1.000
_cell.length_b   1.000
_cell.length_c   1.000
_cell.angle_alpha   90.00
_cell.angle_beta   90.00
_cell.angle_gamma   90.00
#
_symmetry.space_group_name_H-M   'P 1'
#
loop_
_entity.id
_entity.type
_entity.pdbx_description
1 polymer ?
#
loop_
_entity_poly.entity_id
_entity_poly.type
_entity_poly.pdbx_seq_one_letter_code
_entity_poly.pdbx_strand_id
1 'polypeptide(L)'
;MEAPEKILCQAHGQARPIADFLHENVQDFLSDEAINDAWTVASYLGDADLLLATFRGMLARHNEVENVLQSAAASVAVRGVLFGNFHPLPPRWHAIRRPKLWQIEQSSLSNKVYLKCPFHILWTSSFFLFFIF
;
A
#
# COMPACT_ATOMS: atom_id res chain seq x y z
N MET A 1 6.90 -31.77 9.33
CA MET A 1 6.97 -30.37 8.88
C MET A 1 5.85 -29.62 9.58
N GLU A 2 6.08 -28.44 10.15
CA GLU A 2 5.00 -27.66 10.76
C GLU A 2 4.00 -27.18 9.70
N ALA A 3 2.74 -26.97 10.09
CA ALA A 3 1.73 -26.41 9.19
C ALA A 3 2.13 -24.98 8.78
N PRO A 4 1.96 -24.60 7.51
CA PRO A 4 2.43 -23.32 6.99
C PRO A 4 1.82 -22.11 7.72
N GLU A 5 0.59 -22.24 8.21
CA GLU A 5 -0.10 -21.21 9.00
C GLU A 5 0.63 -20.94 10.32
N LYS A 6 1.17 -21.98 10.95
CA LYS A 6 1.92 -21.88 12.21
C LYS A 6 3.24 -21.13 12.02
N ILE A 7 3.91 -21.38 10.90
CA ILE A 7 5.15 -20.67 10.51
C ILE A 7 4.85 -19.19 10.26
N LEU A 8 3.74 -18.89 9.58
CA LEU A 8 3.32 -17.51 9.32
C LEU A 8 2.97 -16.77 10.62
N CYS A 9 2.25 -17.40 11.56
CA CYS A 9 1.98 -16.80 12.88
C CYS A 9 3.26 -16.41 13.64
N GLN A 10 4.34 -17.18 13.49
CA GLN A 10 5.63 -16.91 14.16
C GLN A 10 6.42 -15.79 13.48
N ALA A 11 6.11 -15.42 12.24
CA ALA A 11 6.90 -14.47 11.47
C ALA A 11 6.80 -13.03 12.00
N HIS A 12 5.82 -12.72 12.87
CA HIS A 12 5.56 -11.41 13.48
C HIS A 12 5.68 -10.21 12.51
N GLY A 13 5.42 -10.44 11.22
CA GLY A 13 5.68 -9.49 10.16
C GLY A 13 4.62 -8.40 10.14
N GLN A 14 5.03 -7.13 10.24
CA GLN A 14 4.11 -6.01 10.01
C GLN A 14 3.80 -5.90 8.51
N ALA A 15 2.75 -6.57 8.08
CA ALA A 15 2.42 -6.76 6.68
C ALA A 15 2.18 -5.46 5.91
N ARG A 16 1.47 -4.51 6.54
CA ARG A 16 1.13 -3.23 5.93
C ARG A 16 2.38 -2.38 5.64
N PRO A 17 3.27 -2.08 6.62
CA PRO A 17 4.54 -1.41 6.34
C PRO A 17 5.40 -2.09 5.27
N ILE A 18 5.45 -3.43 5.26
CA ILE A 18 6.23 -4.18 4.27
C ILE A 18 5.65 -4.00 2.86
N ALA A 19 4.34 -4.21 2.70
CA ALA A 19 3.68 -4.05 1.41
C ALA A 19 3.78 -2.61 0.89
N ASP A 20 3.51 -1.62 1.75
CA ASP A 20 3.59 -0.20 1.42
C ASP A 20 5.03 0.21 1.01
N PHE A 21 6.05 -0.34 1.69
CA PHE A 21 7.45 -0.11 1.36
C PHE A 21 7.84 -0.70 0.00
N LEU A 22 7.45 -1.95 -0.26
CA LEU A 22 7.75 -2.63 -1.51
C LEU A 22 7.05 -1.95 -2.69
N HIS A 23 5.77 -1.58 -2.53
CA HIS A 23 5.02 -0.83 -3.54
C HIS A 23 5.71 0.48 -3.95
N GLU A 24 6.24 1.23 -3.00
CA GLU A 24 6.88 2.51 -3.29
C GLU A 24 8.26 2.34 -3.95
N ASN A 25 9.01 1.30 -3.61
CA ASN A 25 10.44 1.20 -3.95
C ASN A 25 10.77 0.16 -5.02
N VAL A 26 9.92 -0.84 -5.27
CA VAL A 26 10.30 -1.99 -6.12
C VAL A 26 10.63 -1.59 -7.55
N GLN A 27 10.00 -0.54 -8.06
CA GLN A 27 10.24 -0.04 -9.41
C GLN A 27 11.69 0.38 -9.64
N ASP A 28 12.39 0.87 -8.61
CA ASP A 28 13.79 1.28 -8.73
C ASP A 28 14.76 0.09 -8.89
N PHE A 29 14.29 -1.14 -8.67
CA PHE A 29 15.04 -2.40 -8.77
C PHE A 29 14.68 -3.25 -10.00
N LEU A 30 13.69 -2.82 -10.79
CA LEU A 30 13.24 -3.51 -11.99
C LEU A 30 13.87 -2.86 -13.23
N SER A 31 14.34 -3.68 -14.17
CA SER A 31 14.84 -3.16 -15.44
C SER A 31 13.70 -2.52 -16.24
N ASP A 32 13.94 -1.37 -16.87
CA ASP A 32 12.97 -0.66 -17.72
C ASP A 32 12.50 -1.53 -18.90
N GLU A 33 13.33 -2.50 -19.31
CA GLU A 33 13.05 -3.44 -20.39
C GLU A 33 12.26 -4.67 -19.92
N ALA A 34 12.22 -4.92 -18.60
CA ALA A 34 11.61 -6.11 -17.99
C ALA A 34 10.14 -5.89 -17.62
N ILE A 35 9.32 -5.52 -18.62
CA ILE A 35 7.89 -5.23 -18.43
C ILE A 35 7.12 -6.42 -17.84
N ASN A 36 7.46 -7.65 -18.25
CA ASN A 36 6.81 -8.86 -17.74
C ASN A 36 7.11 -9.12 -16.25
N ASP A 37 8.32 -8.79 -15.82
CA ASP A 37 8.73 -8.90 -14.41
C ASP A 37 7.99 -7.86 -13.58
N ALA A 38 7.93 -6.62 -14.08
CA ALA A 38 7.15 -5.55 -13.45
C ALA A 38 5.66 -5.91 -13.33
N TRP A 39 5.06 -6.48 -14.37
CA TRP A 39 3.68 -6.99 -14.36
C TRP A 39 3.49 -8.08 -13.29
N THR A 40 4.42 -9.04 -13.24
CA THR A 40 4.36 -10.15 -12.30
C THR A 40 4.45 -9.66 -10.86
N VAL A 41 5.45 -8.83 -10.56
CA VAL A 41 5.65 -8.22 -9.24
C VAL A 41 4.43 -7.40 -8.84
N ALA A 42 3.90 -6.55 -9.74
CA ALA A 42 2.72 -5.75 -9.47
C ALA A 42 1.47 -6.60 -9.19
N SER A 43 1.33 -7.75 -9.88
CA SER A 43 0.22 -8.69 -9.63
C SER A 43 0.29 -9.27 -8.21
N TYR A 44 1.45 -9.72 -7.77
CA TYR A 44 1.63 -10.21 -6.39
C TYR A 44 1.42 -9.13 -5.34
N LEU A 45 1.87 -7.89 -5.59
CA LEU A 45 1.63 -6.77 -4.68
C LEU A 45 0.14 -6.41 -4.62
N GLY A 46 -0.59 -6.53 -5.74
CA GLY A 46 -2.04 -6.40 -5.79
C GLY A 46 -2.77 -7.49 -4.99
N ASP A 47 -2.32 -8.75 -5.10
CA ASP A 47 -2.86 -9.85 -4.30
C ASP A 47 -2.61 -9.64 -2.80
N ALA A 48 -1.42 -9.14 -2.42
CA ALA A 48 -1.12 -8.76 -1.05
C ALA A 48 -2.04 -7.65 -0.54
N ASP A 49 -2.32 -6.63 -1.37
CA ASP A 49 -3.27 -5.57 -1.04
C ASP A 49 -4.70 -6.09 -0.88
N LEU A 50 -5.13 -7.04 -1.71
CA LEU A 50 -6.43 -7.69 -1.56
C LEU A 50 -6.55 -8.41 -0.21
N LEU A 51 -5.52 -9.14 0.20
CA LEU A 51 -5.47 -9.81 1.51
C LEU A 51 -5.52 -8.77 2.65
N LEU A 52 -4.78 -7.66 2.53
CA LEU A 52 -4.78 -6.57 3.51
C LEU A 52 -6.11 -5.78 3.54
N ALA A 53 -6.79 -5.63 2.41
CA ALA A 53 -8.10 -4.99 2.33
C ALA A 53 -9.18 -5.88 2.97
N THR A 54 -9.10 -7.19 2.75
CA THR A 54 -9.99 -8.17 3.40
C THR A 54 -9.81 -8.12 4.93
N PHE A 55 -8.57 -7.94 5.41
CA PHE A 55 -8.28 -7.70 6.82
C PHE A 55 -8.97 -6.43 7.36
N ARG A 56 -8.92 -5.29 6.66
CA ARG A 56 -9.62 -4.05 7.07
C ARG A 56 -11.13 -4.26 7.22
N GLY A 57 -11.74 -5.12 6.39
CA GLY A 57 -13.17 -5.47 6.48
C GLY A 57 -13.52 -6.46 7.58
N MET A 58 -12.60 -7.35 7.95
CA MET A 58 -12.79 -8.39 8.98
C MET A 58 -12.40 -7.96 10.40
N LEU A 59 -11.76 -6.79 10.58
CA LEU A 59 -11.30 -6.24 11.87
C LEU A 59 -12.38 -6.12 12.98
N ALA A 60 -13.62 -6.47 12.69
CA ALA A 60 -14.71 -6.62 13.65
C ALA A 60 -14.76 -8.00 14.35
N ARG A 61 -13.97 -9.01 13.93
CA ARG A 61 -14.08 -10.39 14.43
C ARG A 61 -12.70 -11.15 14.43
N HIS A 62 -12.12 -11.30 15.63
CA HIS A 62 -11.13 -12.34 16.08
C HIS A 62 -9.62 -12.20 15.75
N ASN A 63 -8.82 -12.10 16.83
CA ASN A 63 -7.38 -11.77 16.90
C ASN A 63 -6.36 -12.81 16.37
N GLU A 64 -6.72 -14.10 16.21
CA GLU A 64 -5.76 -15.16 15.82
C GLU A 64 -5.65 -15.35 14.29
N VAL A 65 -6.80 -15.39 13.59
CA VAL A 65 -6.87 -15.48 12.11
C VAL A 65 -6.27 -14.22 11.47
N GLU A 66 -6.34 -13.11 12.20
CA GLU A 66 -5.76 -11.81 11.85
C GLU A 66 -4.24 -11.87 11.64
N ASN A 67 -3.51 -12.61 12.50
CA ASN A 67 -2.05 -12.76 12.37
C ASN A 67 -1.66 -13.60 11.14
N VAL A 68 -2.45 -14.62 10.80
CA VAL A 68 -2.18 -15.47 9.63
C VAL A 68 -2.37 -14.66 8.34
N LEU A 69 -3.49 -13.93 8.22
CA LEU A 69 -3.79 -13.18 7.00
C LEU A 69 -2.80 -12.05 6.74
N GLN A 70 -2.41 -11.31 7.80
CA GLN A 70 -1.35 -10.31 7.69
C GLN A 70 -0.01 -10.96 7.29
N SER A 71 0.41 -12.00 7.98
CA SER A 71 1.68 -12.67 7.68
C SER A 71 1.68 -13.31 6.28
N ALA A 72 0.52 -13.81 5.82
CA ALA A 72 0.32 -14.28 4.46
C ALA A 72 0.47 -13.13 3.45
N ALA A 73 -0.16 -11.98 3.68
CA ALA A 73 -0.01 -10.81 2.82
C ALA A 73 1.44 -10.33 2.73
N ALA A 74 2.14 -10.27 3.87
CA ALA A 74 3.57 -9.94 3.91
C ALA A 74 4.40 -10.94 3.10
N SER A 75 4.11 -12.24 3.27
CA SER A 75 4.78 -13.31 2.53
C SER A 75 4.51 -13.22 1.02
N VAL A 76 3.28 -12.94 0.61
CA VAL A 76 2.91 -12.78 -0.81
C VAL A 76 3.66 -11.61 -1.42
N ALA A 77 3.68 -10.45 -0.76
CA ALA A 77 4.40 -9.27 -1.23
C ALA A 77 5.91 -9.54 -1.40
N VAL A 78 6.55 -10.10 -0.37
CA VAL A 78 8.00 -10.41 -0.39
C VAL A 78 8.34 -11.43 -1.46
N ARG A 79 7.55 -12.50 -1.59
CA ARG A 79 7.76 -13.52 -2.64
C ARG A 79 7.56 -12.95 -4.03
N GLY A 80 6.58 -12.07 -4.20
CA GLY A 80 6.35 -11.37 -5.46
C GLY A 80 7.59 -10.63 -5.95
N VAL A 81 8.26 -9.89 -5.05
CA VAL A 81 9.51 -9.21 -5.39
C VAL A 81 10.67 -10.17 -5.61
N LEU A 82 10.82 -11.18 -4.75
CA LEU A 82 11.94 -12.13 -4.80
C LEU A 82 11.90 -13.03 -6.04
N PHE A 83 10.71 -13.49 -6.44
CA PHE A 83 10.54 -14.46 -7.52
C PHE A 83 9.92 -13.88 -8.78
N GLY A 84 9.35 -12.68 -8.73
CA GLY A 84 8.82 -11.99 -9.91
C GLY A 84 9.86 -11.15 -10.65
N ASN A 85 10.98 -10.81 -10.02
CA ASN A 85 12.06 -10.04 -10.62
C ASN A 85 13.17 -10.96 -11.16
N PHE A 86 13.02 -11.42 -12.41
CA PHE A 86 13.99 -12.30 -13.07
C PHE A 86 15.18 -11.53 -13.67
N HIS A 87 14.96 -10.27 -14.04
CA HIS A 87 15.93 -9.37 -14.64
C HIS A 87 16.15 -8.15 -13.74
N PRO A 88 16.76 -8.34 -12.55
CA PRO A 88 16.99 -7.24 -11.63
C PRO A 88 17.96 -6.22 -12.23
N LEU A 89 17.75 -4.94 -11.89
CA LEU A 89 18.70 -3.90 -12.26
C LEU A 89 20.06 -4.17 -11.62
N PRO A 90 21.17 -3.84 -12.32
CA PRO A 90 22.49 -3.87 -11.74
C PRO A 90 22.54 -3.05 -10.44
N PRO A 91 23.31 -3.49 -9.42
CA PRO A 91 23.47 -2.72 -8.19
C PRO A 91 23.95 -1.31 -8.49
N ARG A 92 23.14 -0.32 -8.12
CA ARG A 92 23.48 1.11 -8.26
C ARG A 92 22.92 1.86 -7.05
N TRP A 93 23.44 3.06 -6.80
CA TRP A 93 23.02 3.86 -5.64
C TRP A 93 21.60 4.42 -5.84
N HIS A 94 20.70 4.13 -4.89
CA HIS A 94 19.32 4.64 -4.87
C HIS A 94 18.90 5.21 -3.54
N ALA A 95 18.14 6.30 -3.62
CA ALA A 95 17.43 6.84 -2.48
C ALA A 95 16.18 5.99 -2.21
N ILE A 96 16.18 5.27 -1.10
CA ILE A 96 15.00 4.55 -0.62
C ILE A 96 13.94 5.57 -0.19
N ARG A 97 12.76 5.46 -0.79
CA ARG A 97 11.61 6.31 -0.52
C ARG A 97 10.80 5.78 0.66
N ARG A 98 10.33 6.71 1.48
CA ARG A 98 9.34 6.38 2.53
C ARG A 98 7.97 6.18 1.88
N PRO A 99 7.18 5.18 2.31
CA PRO A 99 5.84 4.99 1.80
C PRO A 99 4.98 6.23 2.05
N LYS A 100 4.35 6.77 1.00
CA LYS A 100 3.47 7.95 1.10
C LYS A 100 1.98 7.62 1.11
N LEU A 101 1.63 6.33 1.02
CA LEU A 101 0.24 5.88 0.87
C LEU A 101 -0.70 6.48 1.92
N TRP A 102 -0.28 6.50 3.19
CA TRP A 102 -1.07 7.10 4.28
C TRP A 102 -1.32 8.61 4.09
N GLN A 103 -0.31 9.37 3.67
CA GLN A 103 -0.46 10.81 3.39
C GLN A 103 -1.42 11.04 2.20
N ILE A 104 -1.34 10.19 1.19
CA ILE A 104 -2.25 10.22 0.02
C ILE A 104 -3.68 9.87 0.45
N GLU A 105 -3.86 8.83 1.26
CA GLU A 105 -5.18 8.44 1.81
C GLU A 105 -5.80 9.59 2.61
N GLN A 106 -5.03 10.25 3.49
CA GLN A 106 -5.52 11.40 4.27
C GLN A 106 -5.95 12.57 3.38
N SER A 107 -5.10 12.98 2.43
CA SER A 107 -5.44 14.08 1.52
C SER A 107 -6.67 13.76 0.66
N SER A 108 -6.82 12.51 0.23
CA SER A 108 -8.01 12.03 -0.50
C SER A 108 -9.28 12.12 0.34
N LEU A 109 -9.22 11.73 1.62
CA LEU A 109 -10.35 11.83 2.55
C LEU A 109 -10.76 13.28 2.78
N SER A 110 -9.79 14.17 3.02
CA SER A 110 -10.04 15.61 3.15
C SER A 110 -10.70 16.17 1.90
N ASN A 111 -10.17 15.87 0.71
CA ASN A 111 -10.75 16.31 -0.56
C ASN A 111 -12.20 15.82 -0.75
N LYS A 112 -12.49 14.57 -0.37
CA LYS A 112 -13.86 14.04 -0.42
C LYS A 112 -14.82 14.80 0.50
N VAL A 113 -14.35 15.25 1.67
CA VAL A 113 -15.17 16.09 2.58
C VAL A 113 -15.47 17.44 1.94
N TYR A 114 -14.45 18.10 1.37
CA TYR A 114 -14.65 19.38 0.66
C TYR A 114 -15.63 19.25 -0.52
N LEU A 115 -15.53 18.18 -1.31
CA LEU A 115 -16.43 17.94 -2.45
C LEU A 115 -17.87 17.57 -2.02
N LYS A 116 -18.06 16.95 -0.85
CA LYS A 116 -19.38 16.57 -0.33
C LYS A 116 -20.09 17.69 0.44
N CYS A 117 -19.39 18.74 0.85
CA CYS A 117 -19.94 19.88 1.59
C CYS A 117 -20.04 21.14 0.70
N PRO A 118 -21.11 21.30 -0.12
CA PRO A 118 -21.25 22.46 -1.02
C PRO A 118 -21.35 23.81 -0.27
N PHE A 119 -21.68 23.82 1.01
CA PHE A 119 -21.83 25.05 1.81
C PHE A 119 -20.52 25.83 2.05
N HIS A 120 -19.34 25.21 1.91
CA HIS A 120 -18.06 25.90 2.15
C HIS A 120 -17.55 26.70 0.91
N ILE A 121 -18.09 26.42 -0.28
CA ILE A 121 -17.75 27.14 -1.53
C ILE A 121 -18.45 28.52 -1.59
N LEU A 122 -19.60 28.65 -0.92
CA LEU A 122 -20.35 29.91 -0.85
C LEU A 122 -19.73 30.92 0.13
N TRP A 123 -19.06 30.47 1.20
CA TRP A 123 -18.47 31.38 2.19
C TRP A 123 -17.16 32.05 1.73
N THR A 124 -16.34 31.38 0.92
CA THR A 124 -15.11 31.99 0.37
C THR A 124 -15.41 32.97 -0.76
N SER A 125 -16.55 32.83 -1.42
CA SER A 125 -16.98 33.71 -2.51
C SER A 125 -17.73 34.95 -2.00
N SER A 126 -18.39 34.87 -0.83
CA SER A 126 -19.09 36.01 -0.21
C SER A 126 -18.18 36.94 0.60
N PHE A 127 -17.02 36.49 1.08
CA PHE A 127 -16.10 37.36 1.82
C PHE A 127 -15.32 38.35 0.93
N PHE A 128 -15.15 38.05 -0.36
CA PHE A 128 -14.47 38.98 -1.29
C PHE A 128 -15.33 40.17 -1.71
N LEU A 129 -16.66 40.11 -1.52
CA LEU A 129 -17.56 41.23 -1.84
C LEU A 129 -17.73 42.25 -0.70
N PHE A 130 -17.24 41.97 0.51
CA PHE A 130 -17.42 42.87 1.67
C PHE A 130 -16.26 43.85 1.91
N PHE A 131 -15.21 43.82 1.07
CA PHE A 131 -14.05 44.73 1.17
C PHE A 131 -13.98 45.81 0.08
N ILE A 132 -15.06 45.97 -0.70
CA ILE A 132 -15.21 47.06 -1.66
C ILE A 132 -16.53 47.79 -1.36
N PHE A 133 -16.58 48.52 -0.25
CA PHE A 133 -17.44 49.69 -0.04
C PHE A 133 -16.96 50.47 1.19
#